data_AF-M0NEL1-F1
#
_entry.id   AF-M0NEL1-F1
#
_cell.length_a   1.000
_cell.length_b   1.000
_cell.length_c   1.000
_cell.angle_alpha   90.00
_cell.angle_beta   90.00
_cell.angle_gamma   90.00
#
_symmetry.space_group_name_H-M   'P 1'
#
loop_
_entity.id
_entity.type
_entity.pdbx_description
1 polymer ?
#
loop_
_entity_poly.entity_id
_entity_poly.type
_entity_poly.pdbx_seq_one_letter_code
_entity_poly.pdbx_strand_id
1 'polypeptide(L)'
;MSTKSNSTTGDAQSTNSGSSLVAANAINSGGRWVNLEAEVLELWKPYTESMAQVGLLGDSTGVIKFVSWAKSDLPELEEGKAYSLEMVVTDEHEDQNSVNLNSETNVEEITGPEAARDRLAADVANAVALETIDSEGQWIDVLVTVDQLWEPYAESMAQVGLVADSTGRMKFVAFETSELPELERGASYHLSNVVTDEYEGDYSIKLNSQTEIEQLD
;
A
#
# COMPACT_ATOMS: atom_id res chain seq x y z
N MET A 1 10.65 -54.27 -44.08
CA MET A 1 10.24 -54.34 -42.67
C MET A 1 10.59 -53.02 -42.02
N SER A 2 9.61 -52.15 -41.80
CA SER A 2 9.74 -51.00 -40.90
C SER A 2 8.39 -50.80 -40.23
N THR A 3 8.37 -51.01 -38.92
CA THR A 3 7.22 -50.87 -38.03
C THR A 3 7.02 -49.40 -37.68
N LYS A 4 5.76 -48.96 -37.71
CA LYS A 4 5.31 -47.69 -37.11
C LYS A 4 5.47 -47.76 -35.60
N SER A 5 6.00 -46.70 -35.00
CA SER A 5 5.83 -46.42 -33.56
C SER A 5 4.93 -45.20 -33.42
N ASN A 6 3.82 -45.44 -32.73
CA ASN A 6 2.83 -44.48 -32.27
C ASN A 6 3.31 -43.88 -30.94
N SER A 7 3.26 -42.56 -30.79
CA SER A 7 3.40 -41.88 -29.49
C SER A 7 2.23 -40.91 -29.35
N THR A 8 1.27 -41.34 -28.55
CA THR A 8 0.08 -40.63 -28.11
C THR A 8 0.42 -39.76 -26.89
N THR A 9 0.14 -38.47 -27.04
CA THR A 9 -0.51 -37.55 -26.09
C THR A 9 -0.10 -37.55 -24.62
N GLY A 10 0.30 -36.36 -24.18
CA GLY A 10 0.12 -35.89 -22.82
C GLY A 10 1.06 -34.73 -22.57
N ASP A 11 0.64 -33.51 -22.90
CA ASP A 11 0.96 -32.34 -22.09
C ASP A 11 -0.04 -31.22 -22.38
N ALA A 12 -0.44 -30.59 -21.28
CA ALA A 12 -1.68 -29.88 -21.08
C ALA A 12 -1.82 -28.63 -21.94
N GLN A 13 -2.97 -28.51 -22.58
CA GLN A 13 -3.48 -27.25 -23.11
C GLN A 13 -4.54 -26.75 -22.13
N SER A 14 -4.26 -25.65 -21.42
CA SER A 14 -5.17 -24.52 -21.20
C SER A 14 -4.63 -23.58 -20.11
N THR A 15 -3.92 -22.52 -20.50
CA THR A 15 -3.87 -21.27 -19.72
C THR A 15 -4.43 -20.15 -20.60
N ASN A 16 -5.48 -19.50 -20.09
CA ASN A 16 -6.29 -18.53 -20.79
C ASN A 16 -5.46 -17.26 -21.05
N SER A 17 -5.14 -16.98 -22.31
CA SER A 17 -4.42 -15.77 -22.72
C SER A 17 -5.42 -14.64 -22.96
N GLY A 18 -5.48 -13.62 -22.10
CA GLY A 18 -6.40 -12.50 -22.27
C GLY A 18 -6.01 -11.19 -21.58
N SER A 19 -5.61 -11.25 -20.31
CA SER A 19 -5.21 -10.09 -19.49
C SER A 19 -3.75 -10.20 -19.05
N SER A 20 -3.02 -9.09 -19.06
CA SER A 20 -1.65 -9.00 -18.53
C SER A 20 -1.67 -8.39 -17.14
N LEU A 21 -0.72 -8.80 -16.27
CA LEU A 21 -0.41 -8.07 -15.04
C LEU A 21 0.07 -6.66 -15.39
N VAL A 22 -0.50 -5.65 -14.75
CA VAL A 22 -0.13 -4.24 -14.94
C VAL A 22 0.08 -3.56 -13.59
N ALA A 23 0.99 -2.59 -13.58
CA ALA A 23 1.20 -1.70 -12.46
C ALA A 23 0.07 -0.67 -12.34
N ALA A 24 -0.29 -0.23 -11.13
CA ALA A 24 -1.37 0.71 -10.87
C ALA A 24 -1.22 2.01 -11.68
N ASN A 25 -0.02 2.58 -11.74
CA ASN A 25 0.23 3.83 -12.48
C ASN A 25 0.18 3.69 -14.01
N ALA A 26 0.23 2.46 -14.53
CA ALA A 26 0.12 2.19 -15.96
C ALA A 26 -1.34 2.14 -16.44
N ILE A 27 -2.30 2.21 -15.51
CA ILE A 27 -3.74 2.24 -15.80
C ILE A 27 -4.13 3.70 -16.11
N ASN A 28 -4.16 4.01 -17.41
CA ASN A 28 -4.39 5.36 -17.93
C ASN A 28 -5.47 5.43 -19.01
N SER A 29 -6.31 4.41 -19.12
CA SER A 29 -7.42 4.34 -20.07
C SER A 29 -8.44 3.30 -19.64
N GLY A 30 -9.73 3.59 -19.85
CA GLY A 30 -10.83 2.65 -19.60
C GLY A 30 -10.99 1.52 -20.63
N GLY A 31 -11.78 0.50 -20.27
CA GLY A 31 -12.27 -0.57 -21.14
C GLY A 31 -11.33 -1.75 -21.37
N ARG A 32 -10.25 -1.90 -20.61
CA ARG A 32 -9.28 -2.99 -20.76
C ARG A 32 -9.45 -4.04 -19.66
N TRP A 33 -9.23 -5.32 -20.01
CA TRP A 33 -9.11 -6.39 -19.03
C TRP A 33 -7.66 -6.54 -18.62
N VAL A 34 -7.38 -6.44 -17.34
CA VAL A 34 -6.02 -6.52 -16.78
C VAL A 34 -6.02 -7.40 -15.53
N ASN A 35 -4.83 -7.86 -15.14
CA ASN A 35 -4.59 -8.41 -13.81
C ASN A 35 -3.85 -7.34 -13.00
N LEU A 36 -4.14 -7.26 -11.70
CA LEU A 36 -3.53 -6.30 -10.78
C LEU A 36 -3.19 -7.02 -9.48
N GLU A 37 -1.98 -6.83 -9.00
CA GLU A 37 -1.59 -7.22 -7.64
C GLU A 37 -1.43 -5.93 -6.84
N ALA A 38 -2.25 -5.78 -5.80
CA ALA A 38 -2.31 -4.54 -5.04
C ALA A 38 -2.85 -4.76 -3.64
N GLU A 39 -2.50 -3.84 -2.76
CA GLU A 39 -3.02 -3.72 -1.40
C GLU A 39 -4.26 -2.84 -1.34
N VAL A 40 -5.21 -3.20 -0.49
CA VAL A 40 -6.33 -2.32 -0.14
C VAL A 40 -5.82 -1.29 0.86
N LEU A 41 -5.61 -0.06 0.40
CA LEU A 41 -5.14 1.04 1.23
C LEU A 41 -6.28 1.68 2.03
N GLU A 42 -7.47 1.75 1.44
CA GLU A 42 -8.62 2.39 2.07
C GLU A 42 -9.93 1.84 1.51
N LEU A 43 -10.93 1.62 2.38
CA LEU A 43 -12.30 1.28 2.04
C LEU A 43 -13.23 2.43 2.41
N TRP A 44 -14.02 2.90 1.44
CA TRP A 44 -15.02 3.93 1.67
C TRP A 44 -16.42 3.34 1.77
N LYS A 45 -17.30 4.07 2.45
CA LYS A 45 -18.73 3.71 2.49
C LYS A 45 -19.32 3.74 1.08
N PRO A 46 -19.93 2.62 0.60
CA PRO A 46 -20.61 2.62 -0.69
C PRO A 46 -21.73 3.66 -0.75
N TYR A 47 -21.79 4.41 -1.85
CA TYR A 47 -22.79 5.47 -2.04
C TYR A 47 -24.10 4.94 -2.63
N THR A 48 -24.10 3.73 -3.19
CA THR A 48 -25.28 3.08 -3.78
C THR A 48 -25.33 1.59 -3.41
N GLU A 49 -26.53 1.01 -3.35
CA GLU A 49 -26.72 -0.42 -3.05
C GLU A 49 -26.18 -1.36 -4.15
N SER A 50 -25.86 -0.83 -5.33
CA SER A 50 -25.27 -1.63 -6.42
C SER A 50 -23.79 -1.90 -6.22
N MET A 51 -23.12 -1.12 -5.36
CA MET A 51 -21.71 -1.27 -5.03
C MET A 51 -21.58 -2.14 -3.77
N ALA A 52 -20.80 -3.21 -3.85
CA ALA A 52 -20.41 -4.00 -2.69
C ALA A 52 -19.33 -3.26 -1.88
N GLN A 53 -18.25 -2.87 -2.56
CA GLN A 53 -17.11 -2.17 -1.98
C GLN A 53 -16.61 -1.11 -2.94
N VAL A 54 -16.07 -0.04 -2.41
CA VAL A 54 -15.38 1.01 -3.15
C VAL A 54 -14.24 1.50 -2.28
N GLY A 55 -13.09 1.77 -2.90
CA GLY A 55 -11.91 2.15 -2.14
C GLY A 55 -10.71 2.41 -3.02
N LEU A 56 -9.54 2.38 -2.39
CA LEU A 56 -8.25 2.62 -3.01
C LEU A 56 -7.39 1.36 -2.94
N LEU A 57 -6.86 0.95 -4.09
CA LEU A 57 -5.82 -0.06 -4.21
C LEU A 57 -4.47 0.62 -4.45
N GLY A 58 -3.39 0.04 -3.92
CA GLY A 58 -2.03 0.55 -4.10
C GLY A 58 -1.01 -0.54 -4.37
N ASP A 59 -0.05 -0.22 -5.24
CA ASP A 59 1.20 -0.96 -5.39
C ASP A 59 2.38 0.01 -5.33
N SER A 60 3.60 -0.47 -5.56
CA SER A 60 4.81 0.35 -5.51
C SER A 60 4.93 1.43 -6.57
N THR A 61 4.02 1.43 -7.53
CA THR A 61 4.04 2.33 -8.66
C THR A 61 3.01 3.46 -8.52
N GLY A 62 1.99 3.26 -7.68
CA GLY A 62 0.98 4.26 -7.38
C GLY A 62 -0.32 3.65 -6.86
N VAL A 63 -1.39 4.46 -6.90
CA VAL A 63 -2.71 4.09 -6.40
C VAL A 63 -3.77 4.13 -7.49
N ILE A 64 -4.79 3.30 -7.37
CA ILE A 64 -5.92 3.24 -8.29
C ILE A 64 -7.22 3.02 -7.51
N LYS A 65 -8.26 3.78 -7.84
CA LYS A 65 -9.59 3.56 -7.26
C LYS A 65 -10.16 2.23 -7.76
N PHE A 66 -10.88 1.51 -6.90
CA PHE A 66 -11.64 0.33 -7.32
C PHE A 66 -13.13 0.42 -6.97
N VAL A 67 -13.95 -0.30 -7.72
CA VAL A 67 -15.36 -0.55 -7.42
C VAL A 67 -15.63 -2.05 -7.58
N SER A 68 -16.18 -2.67 -6.55
CA SER A 68 -16.73 -4.02 -6.59
C SER A 68 -18.26 -3.95 -6.61
N TRP A 69 -18.90 -4.75 -7.47
CA TRP A 69 -20.35 -4.71 -7.65
C TRP A 69 -21.06 -5.77 -6.79
N ALA A 70 -22.16 -5.39 -6.15
CA ALA A 70 -22.94 -6.28 -5.28
C ALA A 70 -23.46 -7.54 -5.99
N LYS A 71 -23.65 -7.49 -7.30
CA LYS A 71 -24.09 -8.65 -8.11
C LYS A 71 -22.97 -9.63 -8.43
N SER A 72 -21.71 -9.27 -8.17
CA SER A 72 -20.55 -10.09 -8.51
C SER A 72 -20.26 -11.16 -7.48
N ASP A 73 -20.80 -11.04 -6.26
CA ASP A 73 -20.69 -12.04 -5.18
C ASP A 73 -19.23 -12.45 -4.91
N LEU A 74 -18.32 -11.46 -4.97
CA LEU A 74 -16.89 -11.66 -4.74
C LEU A 74 -16.57 -11.73 -3.24
N PRO A 75 -15.46 -12.37 -2.86
CA PRO A 75 -14.92 -12.28 -1.50
C PRO A 75 -14.73 -10.82 -1.07
N GLU A 76 -14.94 -10.55 0.23
CA GLU A 76 -14.68 -9.22 0.78
C GLU A 76 -13.17 -8.96 0.83
N LEU A 77 -12.78 -7.79 0.34
CA LEU A 77 -11.44 -7.26 0.50
C LEU A 77 -11.33 -6.54 1.86
N GLU A 78 -10.17 -6.64 2.53
CA GLU A 78 -9.91 -5.99 3.83
C GLU A 78 -8.78 -4.95 3.69
N GLU A 79 -8.92 -3.81 4.36
CA GLU A 79 -7.85 -2.80 4.46
C GLU A 79 -6.56 -3.42 5.03
N GLY A 80 -5.43 -3.01 4.49
CA GLY A 80 -4.13 -3.51 4.92
C GLY A 80 -3.83 -4.93 4.45
N LYS A 81 -4.56 -5.48 3.47
CA LYS A 81 -4.26 -6.79 2.85
C LYS A 81 -3.99 -6.67 1.35
N ALA A 82 -3.06 -7.49 0.87
CA ALA A 82 -2.69 -7.58 -0.53
C ALA A 82 -3.46 -8.69 -1.26
N TYR A 83 -3.83 -8.43 -2.50
CA TYR A 83 -4.62 -9.35 -3.33
C TYR A 83 -4.09 -9.43 -4.76
N SER A 84 -4.15 -10.63 -5.33
CA SER A 84 -4.10 -10.84 -6.77
C SER A 84 -5.51 -10.77 -7.32
N LEU A 85 -5.76 -9.76 -8.15
CA LEU A 85 -7.04 -9.44 -8.76
C LEU A 85 -6.94 -9.70 -10.27
N GLU A 86 -7.39 -10.88 -10.70
CA GLU A 86 -7.35 -11.24 -12.11
C GLU A 86 -8.64 -10.83 -12.82
N MET A 87 -8.52 -10.42 -14.08
CA MET A 87 -9.66 -10.05 -14.92
C MET A 87 -10.48 -8.90 -14.33
N VAL A 88 -9.80 -7.85 -13.84
CA VAL A 88 -10.45 -6.58 -13.53
C VAL A 88 -10.61 -5.74 -14.80
N VAL A 89 -11.64 -4.90 -14.84
CA VAL A 89 -11.93 -4.03 -15.99
C VAL A 89 -11.51 -2.61 -15.67
N THR A 90 -10.56 -2.04 -16.42
CA THR A 90 -10.22 -0.63 -16.27
C THR A 90 -11.39 0.25 -16.68
N ASP A 91 -11.55 1.39 -16.02
CA ASP A 91 -12.61 2.36 -16.26
C ASP A 91 -12.05 3.77 -16.15
N GLU A 92 -12.74 4.73 -16.75
CA GLU A 92 -12.31 6.12 -16.80
C GLU A 92 -13.52 7.05 -16.71
N HIS A 93 -13.52 7.94 -15.72
CA HIS A 93 -14.58 8.91 -15.52
C HIS A 93 -13.99 10.25 -15.09
N GLU A 94 -14.28 11.33 -15.83
CA GLU A 94 -13.79 12.69 -15.54
C GLU A 94 -12.26 12.75 -15.32
N ASP A 95 -11.50 12.14 -16.24
CA ASP A 95 -10.03 12.03 -16.21
C ASP A 95 -9.47 11.24 -15.01
N GLN A 96 -10.32 10.58 -14.23
CA GLN A 96 -9.93 9.68 -13.14
C GLN A 96 -10.03 8.23 -13.61
N ASN A 97 -8.92 7.50 -13.50
CA ASN A 97 -8.88 6.07 -13.80
C ASN A 97 -9.32 5.25 -12.59
N SER A 98 -9.99 4.14 -12.85
CA SER A 98 -10.36 3.15 -11.83
C SER A 98 -10.35 1.74 -12.38
N VAL A 99 -10.52 0.74 -11.52
CA VAL A 99 -10.79 -0.65 -11.90
C VAL A 99 -12.12 -1.14 -11.33
N ASN A 100 -12.85 -1.91 -12.13
CA ASN A 100 -14.11 -2.52 -11.78
C ASN A 100 -13.90 -4.03 -11.60
N LEU A 101 -14.21 -4.51 -10.39
CA LEU A 101 -14.23 -5.92 -10.06
C LEU A 101 -15.65 -6.44 -10.32
N ASN A 102 -15.77 -7.44 -11.19
CA ASN A 102 -17.05 -7.99 -11.62
C ASN A 102 -17.11 -9.50 -11.40
N SER A 103 -18.17 -10.18 -11.83
CA SER A 103 -18.36 -11.62 -11.59
C SER A 103 -17.31 -12.52 -12.28
N GLU A 104 -16.57 -11.99 -13.25
CA GLU A 104 -15.45 -12.67 -13.91
C GLU A 104 -14.12 -12.44 -13.19
N THR A 105 -14.07 -11.56 -12.18
CA THR A 105 -12.85 -11.28 -11.43
C THR A 105 -12.51 -12.44 -10.51
N ASN A 106 -11.28 -12.94 -10.58
CA ASN A 106 -10.73 -13.85 -9.58
C ASN A 106 -10.02 -13.03 -8.50
N VAL A 107 -10.27 -13.35 -7.23
CA VAL A 107 -9.72 -12.63 -6.07
C VAL A 107 -9.03 -13.64 -5.18
N GLU A 108 -7.71 -13.48 -5.03
CA GLU A 108 -6.89 -14.31 -4.14
C GLU A 108 -6.06 -13.42 -3.21
N GLU A 109 -6.13 -13.64 -1.89
CA GLU A 109 -5.30 -12.94 -0.91
C GLU A 109 -3.84 -13.39 -1.07
N ILE A 110 -2.93 -12.44 -1.26
CA ILE A 110 -1.49 -12.70 -1.27
C ILE A 110 -1.02 -12.71 0.17
N THR A 111 -0.52 -13.84 0.64
CA THR A 111 -0.08 -14.03 2.02
C THR A 111 1.39 -14.43 2.10
N GLY A 112 1.99 -14.21 3.26
CA GLY A 112 3.36 -14.61 3.55
C GLY A 112 4.42 -13.56 3.15
N PRO A 113 5.70 -13.96 3.10
CA PRO A 113 6.81 -13.01 3.02
C PRO A 113 6.93 -12.26 1.69
N GLU A 114 6.26 -12.72 0.63
CA GLU A 114 6.22 -12.02 -0.66
C GLU A 114 5.30 -10.80 -0.60
N ALA A 115 4.08 -10.96 -0.07
CA ALA A 115 3.17 -9.84 0.20
C ALA A 115 3.79 -8.77 1.09
N ALA A 116 4.50 -9.19 2.16
CA ALA A 116 5.19 -8.27 3.05
C ALA A 116 6.31 -7.50 2.33
N ARG A 117 7.04 -8.15 1.42
CA ARG A 117 8.14 -7.52 0.67
C ARG A 117 7.65 -6.52 -0.36
N ASP A 118 6.57 -6.84 -1.08
CA ASP A 118 6.02 -5.93 -2.09
C ASP A 118 5.32 -4.72 -1.46
N ARG A 119 4.62 -4.92 -0.33
CA ARG A 119 4.14 -3.82 0.53
C ARG A 119 5.29 -2.93 0.94
N LEU A 120 6.32 -3.50 1.56
CA LEU A 120 7.47 -2.73 2.01
C LEU A 120 8.14 -1.97 0.86
N ALA A 121 8.28 -2.59 -0.32
CA ALA A 121 8.84 -1.93 -1.49
C ALA A 121 7.95 -0.78 -2.00
N ALA A 122 6.63 -0.91 -1.89
CA ALA A 122 5.68 0.12 -2.29
C ALA A 122 5.65 1.32 -1.36
N ASP A 123 5.53 1.02 -0.09
CA ASP A 123 5.65 1.94 1.01
C ASP A 123 6.97 2.71 0.95
N VAL A 124 8.07 2.01 0.70
CA VAL A 124 9.40 2.61 0.50
C VAL A 124 9.42 3.58 -0.68
N ALA A 125 8.72 3.26 -1.76
CA ALA A 125 8.67 4.11 -2.96
C ALA A 125 7.83 5.38 -2.74
N ASN A 126 6.83 5.32 -1.85
CA ASN A 126 5.92 6.42 -1.55
C ASN A 126 6.38 7.29 -0.36
N ALA A 127 7.38 6.85 0.40
CA ALA A 127 7.90 7.58 1.53
C ALA A 127 8.43 8.98 1.15
N VAL A 128 8.03 9.97 1.94
CA VAL A 128 8.38 11.37 1.76
C VAL A 128 9.79 11.62 2.29
N ALA A 129 10.64 12.26 1.47
CA ALA A 129 11.95 12.73 1.90
C ALA A 129 11.83 13.84 2.93
N LEU A 130 12.57 13.74 4.05
CA LEU A 130 12.45 14.67 5.16
C LEU A 130 12.68 16.13 4.77
N GLU A 131 13.61 16.41 3.85
CA GLU A 131 13.89 17.79 3.41
C GLU A 131 12.75 18.45 2.63
N THR A 132 11.83 17.65 2.09
CA THR A 132 10.72 18.13 1.25
C THR A 132 9.47 18.49 2.05
N ILE A 133 9.45 18.16 3.35
CA ILE A 133 8.34 18.46 4.24
C ILE A 133 8.35 19.95 4.55
N ASP A 134 7.35 20.67 4.06
CA ASP A 134 7.21 22.12 4.19
C ASP A 134 5.80 22.57 4.64
N SER A 135 4.97 21.62 5.06
CA SER A 135 3.57 21.87 5.42
C SER A 135 3.17 21.03 6.64
N GLU A 136 2.42 21.62 7.57
CA GLU A 136 1.90 20.93 8.77
C GLU A 136 0.55 20.23 8.51
N GLY A 137 0.20 19.27 9.37
CA GLY A 137 -1.08 18.57 9.35
C GLY A 137 -1.24 17.53 8.24
N GLN A 138 -0.17 17.19 7.52
CA GLN A 138 -0.19 16.17 6.47
C GLN A 138 0.05 14.79 7.06
N TRP A 139 -0.70 13.81 6.56
CA TRP A 139 -0.44 12.40 6.82
C TRP A 139 0.51 11.91 5.75
N ILE A 140 1.67 11.41 6.18
CA ILE A 140 2.75 10.97 5.30
C ILE A 140 3.36 9.69 5.83
N ASP A 141 4.08 9.01 4.96
CA ASP A 141 4.95 7.89 5.29
C ASP A 141 6.40 8.33 5.15
N VAL A 142 7.28 7.85 6.03
CA VAL A 142 8.72 8.19 5.97
C VAL A 142 9.60 6.97 6.22
N LEU A 143 10.75 6.92 5.54
CA LEU A 143 11.81 5.95 5.78
C LEU A 143 12.97 6.63 6.48
N VAL A 144 13.23 6.23 7.72
CA VAL A 144 14.19 6.96 8.54
C VAL A 144 14.98 6.05 9.45
N THR A 145 16.22 6.46 9.72
CA THR A 145 17.02 5.93 10.82
C THR A 145 16.86 6.82 12.05
N VAL A 146 16.69 6.22 13.23
CA VAL A 146 16.67 6.97 14.49
C VAL A 146 18.09 7.46 14.81
N ASP A 147 18.36 8.74 14.55
CA ASP A 147 19.67 9.36 14.81
C ASP A 147 19.91 9.56 16.31
N GLN A 148 18.90 10.05 17.04
CA GLN A 148 18.99 10.37 18.47
C GLN A 148 17.67 10.13 19.19
N LEU A 149 17.77 9.74 20.46
CA LEU A 149 16.66 9.68 21.41
C LEU A 149 16.98 10.60 22.58
N TRP A 150 15.99 11.32 23.06
CA TRP A 150 16.08 12.21 24.22
C TRP A 150 15.13 11.74 25.33
N GLU A 151 15.41 12.15 26.57
CA GLU A 151 14.50 11.90 27.68
C GLU A 151 13.20 12.71 27.47
N PRO A 152 12.01 12.06 27.53
CA PRO A 152 10.74 12.76 27.48
C PRO A 152 10.64 13.80 28.60
N TYR A 153 10.28 15.03 28.25
CA TYR A 153 10.17 16.14 29.19
C TYR A 153 8.72 16.45 29.61
N ALA A 154 7.76 15.73 29.05
CA ALA A 154 6.34 15.84 29.38
C ALA A 154 5.75 14.45 29.57
N GLU A 155 4.85 14.28 30.55
CA GLU A 155 4.20 13.00 30.86
C GLU A 155 3.35 12.44 29.70
N SER A 156 3.00 13.27 28.72
CA SER A 156 2.26 12.83 27.54
C SER A 156 3.14 12.23 26.44
N MET A 157 4.47 12.35 26.54
CA MET A 157 5.42 11.90 25.52
C MET A 157 5.98 10.53 25.90
N ALA A 158 5.81 9.56 25.02
CA ALA A 158 6.44 8.24 25.15
C ALA A 158 7.89 8.28 24.69
N GLN A 159 8.14 8.87 23.51
CA GLN A 159 9.48 9.03 22.95
C GLN A 159 9.60 10.36 22.21
N VAL A 160 10.80 10.93 22.22
CA VAL A 160 11.14 12.13 21.47
C VAL A 160 12.60 12.05 21.03
N GLY A 161 12.88 12.50 19.82
CA GLY A 161 14.23 12.40 19.29
C GLY A 161 14.39 12.98 17.89
N LEU A 162 15.47 12.59 17.23
CA LEU A 162 15.75 12.89 15.83
C LEU A 162 15.75 11.62 15.02
N VAL A 163 15.05 11.68 13.90
CA VAL A 163 15.13 10.73 12.79
C VAL A 163 15.89 11.38 11.63
N ALA A 164 16.50 10.56 10.79
CA ALA A 164 17.30 11.02 9.66
C ALA A 164 17.12 10.10 8.46
N ASP A 165 17.13 10.69 7.28
CA ASP A 165 17.25 9.98 6.01
C ASP A 165 18.47 10.53 5.24
N SER A 166 18.59 10.19 3.96
CA SER A 166 19.68 10.71 3.12
C SER A 166 19.58 12.21 2.81
N THR A 167 18.42 12.81 3.05
CA THR A 167 18.09 14.21 2.69
C THR A 167 18.22 15.16 3.87
N GLY A 168 17.95 14.70 5.09
CA GLY A 168 17.98 15.56 6.26
C GLY A 168 17.73 14.85 7.58
N ARG A 169 17.46 15.67 8.60
CA ARG A 169 17.10 15.24 9.95
C ARG A 169 15.84 15.95 10.36
N MET A 170 14.96 15.25 11.06
CA MET A 170 13.70 15.81 11.55
C MET A 170 13.45 15.35 12.98
N LYS A 171 12.83 16.22 13.77
CA LYS A 171 12.37 15.85 15.11
C LYS A 171 11.15 14.95 14.98
N PHE A 172 11.06 13.93 15.82
CA PHE A 172 9.84 13.17 16.01
C PHE A 172 9.35 13.24 17.46
N VAL A 173 8.04 13.08 17.65
CA VAL A 173 7.39 12.93 18.96
C VAL A 173 6.39 11.79 18.89
N ALA A 174 6.51 10.80 19.78
CA ALA A 174 5.51 9.77 20.00
C ALA A 174 4.80 10.02 21.34
N PHE A 175 3.48 9.81 21.38
CA PHE A 175 2.66 10.08 22.57
C PHE A 175 2.35 8.79 23.34
N GLU A 176 2.32 8.88 24.68
CA GLU A 176 1.94 7.76 25.58
C GLU A 176 0.59 7.16 25.22
N THR A 177 -0.38 8.00 24.84
CA THR A 177 -1.73 7.55 24.47
C THR A 177 -1.79 6.79 23.14
N SER A 178 -0.68 6.72 22.40
CA SER A 178 -0.61 6.01 21.12
C SER A 178 -0.26 4.52 21.28
N GLU A 179 0.27 4.12 22.44
CA GLU A 179 0.61 2.72 22.75
C GLU A 179 1.50 2.05 21.68
N LEU A 180 2.41 2.83 21.07
CA LEU A 180 3.26 2.37 19.97
C LEU A 180 4.47 1.56 20.47
N PRO A 181 5.00 0.63 19.65
CA PRO A 181 6.30 0.01 19.88
C PRO A 181 7.43 1.04 20.03
N GLU A 182 8.42 0.75 20.87
CA GLU A 182 9.57 1.64 21.04
C GLU A 182 10.51 1.61 19.83
N LEU A 183 10.93 2.80 19.40
CA LEU A 183 11.99 2.97 18.41
C LEU A 183 13.38 2.86 19.06
N GLU A 184 14.31 2.19 18.39
CA GLU A 184 15.69 2.00 18.84
C GLU A 184 16.66 2.92 18.11
N ARG A 185 17.59 3.53 18.86
CA ARG A 185 18.63 4.39 18.26
C ARG A 185 19.49 3.59 17.28
N GLY A 186 19.64 4.11 16.06
CA GLY A 186 20.44 3.53 14.99
C GLY A 186 19.71 2.49 14.16
N ALA A 187 18.52 2.05 14.56
CA ALA A 187 17.65 1.23 13.73
C ALA A 187 16.92 2.09 12.70
N SER A 188 16.63 1.49 11.55
CA SER A 188 15.87 2.10 10.47
C SER A 188 14.44 1.58 10.50
N TYR A 189 13.50 2.45 10.16
CA TYR A 189 12.08 2.16 10.20
C TYR A 189 11.39 2.73 8.98
N HIS A 190 10.37 2.01 8.53
CA HIS A 190 9.27 2.58 7.80
C HIS A 190 8.20 3.01 8.82
N LEU A 191 7.90 4.31 8.83
CA LEU A 191 6.89 4.90 9.71
C LEU A 191 5.73 5.37 8.84
N SER A 192 4.64 4.62 8.85
CA SER A 192 3.44 4.95 8.08
C SER A 192 2.48 5.81 8.89
N ASN A 193 1.70 6.66 8.22
CA ASN A 193 0.67 7.49 8.85
C ASN A 193 1.20 8.39 9.97
N VAL A 194 2.40 8.97 9.79
CA VAL A 194 2.87 10.04 10.69
C VAL A 194 2.24 11.36 10.29
N VAL A 195 2.06 12.26 11.26
CA VAL A 195 1.47 13.57 11.02
C VAL A 195 2.53 14.65 11.09
N THR A 196 2.66 15.47 10.06
CA THR A 196 3.56 16.62 10.08
C THR A 196 3.05 17.69 11.05
N ASP A 197 3.97 18.36 11.73
CA ASP A 197 3.70 19.45 12.67
C ASP A 197 4.73 20.55 12.48
N GLU A 198 4.37 21.79 12.79
CA GLU A 198 5.26 22.95 12.70
C GLU A 198 5.27 23.75 14.00
N TYR A 199 6.47 24.14 14.43
CA TYR A 199 6.62 25.09 15.54
C TYR A 199 7.76 26.07 15.28
N GLU A 200 7.43 27.37 15.24
CA GLU A 200 8.38 28.47 15.02
C GLU A 200 9.23 28.36 13.74
N GLY A 201 8.68 27.71 12.72
CA GLY A 201 9.29 27.46 11.41
C GLY A 201 10.02 26.12 11.31
N ASP A 202 10.09 25.34 12.40
CA ASP A 202 10.72 24.03 12.43
C ASP A 202 9.69 22.91 12.30
N TYR A 203 9.80 22.12 11.23
CA TYR A 203 8.93 20.97 10.98
C TYR A 203 9.36 19.73 11.79
N SER A 204 8.37 18.95 12.20
CA SER A 204 8.52 17.69 12.91
C SER A 204 7.46 16.69 12.48
N ILE A 205 7.65 15.42 12.85
CA ILE A 205 6.63 14.39 12.68
C ILE A 205 6.10 13.92 14.04
N LYS A 206 4.79 13.69 14.10
CA LYS A 206 4.09 13.14 15.25
C LYS A 206 3.66 11.71 14.95
N LEU A 207 4.04 10.80 15.83
CA LEU A 207 3.58 9.43 15.81
C LEU A 207 2.37 9.33 16.75
N ASN A 208 1.25 8.84 16.22
CA ASN A 208 -0.02 8.73 16.93
C ASN A 208 -0.56 7.28 16.89
N SER A 209 -1.74 7.03 17.45
CA SER A 209 -2.33 5.67 17.51
C SER A 209 -2.59 5.01 16.16
N GLN A 210 -2.61 5.78 15.06
CA GLN A 210 -2.74 5.26 13.70
C GLN A 210 -1.39 5.08 13.00
N THR A 211 -0.29 5.45 13.65
CA THR A 211 1.05 5.23 13.10
C THR A 211 1.39 3.75 13.12
N GLU A 212 1.84 3.25 11.98
CA GLU A 212 2.41 1.90 11.88
C GLU A 212 3.93 1.99 11.88
N ILE A 213 4.57 1.08 12.60
CA ILE A 213 6.03 1.05 12.76
C ILE A 213 6.54 -0.30 12.29
N GLU A 214 7.28 -0.30 11.20
CA GLU A 214 7.97 -1.47 10.68
C GLU A 214 9.48 -1.24 10.73
N GLN A 215 10.20 -2.12 11.42
CA GLN A 215 11.66 -2.07 11.49
C GLN A 215 12.28 -2.64 10.20
N LEU A 216 13.28 -1.96 9.68
CA LEU A 216 14.03 -2.35 8.47
C LEU A 216 15.35 -3.00 8.84
N ASP A 217 15.72 -4.05 8.10
CA ASP A 217 16.98 -4.79 8.21
C ASP A 217 18.19 -4.06 7.59
#